data_AF-A0AAE0E5L9-F1
#
_entry.id   AF-A0AAE0E5L9-F1
#
_cell.length_a   1.000
_cell.length_b   1.000
_cell.length_c   1.000
_cell.angle_alpha   90.00
_cell.angle_beta   90.00
_cell.angle_gamma   90.00
#
_symmetry.space_group_name_H-M   'P 1'
#
loop_
_entity.id
_entity.type
_entity.pdbx_description
1 polymer ?
#
loop_
_entity_poly.entity_id
_entity_poly.type
_entity_poly.pdbx_seq_one_letter_code
_entity_poly.pdbx_strand_id
1 'polypeptide(L)'
;MPSLLWVLFLSIEAISSMASVEIEDLCGALTLSDEDGLVCNFSGVVNREDLQEVQHYLVGKVLSGKKVNKEAFCGVIVQLWSSIGQVEIESVDENVFVFYFRRLEDRDLVWARGPWNFDRNLIV
;
A
#
# COMPACT_ATOMS: atom_id res chain seq x y z
N MET A 1 -8.55 22.97 -7.66
CA MET A 1 -8.95 21.57 -7.51
C MET A 1 -8.09 20.97 -6.41
N PRO A 2 -8.65 20.37 -5.35
CA PRO A 2 -7.83 19.66 -4.37
C PRO A 2 -7.16 18.47 -5.07
N SER A 3 -5.86 18.24 -4.80
CA SER A 3 -5.14 17.10 -5.35
C SER A 3 -5.77 15.80 -4.85
N LEU A 4 -5.75 14.75 -5.68
CA LEU A 4 -6.24 13.41 -5.31
C LEU A 4 -5.58 12.90 -4.02
N LEU A 5 -4.32 13.30 -3.78
CA LEU A 5 -3.60 13.06 -2.52
C LEU A 5 -4.26 13.69 -1.30
N TRP A 6 -4.85 14.88 -1.42
CA TRP A 6 -5.54 15.54 -0.31
C TRP A 6 -6.87 14.83 0.02
N VAL A 7 -7.54 14.29 -0.99
CA VAL A 7 -8.76 13.48 -0.82
C VAL A 7 -8.42 12.14 -0.17
N LEU A 8 -7.38 11.45 -0.65
CA LEU A 8 -6.91 10.20 -0.05
C LEU A 8 -6.42 10.40 1.39
N PHE A 9 -5.70 11.49 1.67
CA PHE A 9 -5.22 11.81 3.01
C PHE A 9 -6.38 12.06 3.99
N LEU A 10 -7.40 12.82 3.58
CA LEU A 10 -8.61 13.03 4.39
C LEU A 10 -9.41 11.73 4.58
N SER A 11 -9.46 10.85 3.57
CA SER A 11 -10.10 9.54 3.72
C SER A 11 -9.35 8.64 4.70
N ILE A 12 -8.02 8.64 4.67
CA ILE A 12 -7.18 7.89 5.62
C ILE A 12 -7.34 8.42 7.05
N GLU A 13 -7.37 9.75 7.22
CA GLU A 13 -7.54 10.38 8.53
C GLU A 13 -8.95 10.14 9.09
N ALA A 14 -9.99 10.16 8.24
CA ALA A 14 -11.36 9.80 8.61
C ALA A 14 -11.47 8.32 9.02
N ILE A 15 -10.78 7.41 8.30
CA ILE A 15 -10.71 5.98 8.67
C ILE A 15 -10.00 5.81 10.01
N SER A 16 -8.90 6.51 10.26
CA SER A 16 -8.17 6.45 11.55
C SER A 16 -9.00 7.01 12.72
N SER A 17 -9.84 8.02 12.46
CA SER A 17 -10.73 8.62 13.48
C SER A 17 -11.89 7.69 13.84
N MET A 18 -12.51 7.04 12.84
CA MET A 18 -13.58 6.04 13.04
C MET A 18 -13.08 4.70 13.60
N ALA A 19 -11.81 4.34 13.40
CA ALA A 19 -11.24 3.08 13.86
C ALA A 19 -11.09 2.96 15.40
N SER A 20 -11.35 4.02 16.19
CA SER A 20 -11.26 3.92 17.66
C SER A 20 -12.55 3.44 18.34
N VAL A 21 -13.71 3.51 17.68
CA VAL A 21 -15.02 3.38 18.38
C VAL A 21 -15.71 2.03 18.14
N GLU A 22 -15.29 1.19 17.19
CA GLU A 22 -16.11 0.03 16.79
C GLU A 22 -15.33 -1.24 16.40
N ILE A 23 -14.08 -1.41 16.85
CA ILE A 23 -13.31 -2.64 16.53
C ILE A 23 -13.78 -3.85 17.36
N GLU A 24 -14.22 -3.66 18.61
CA GLU A 24 -14.58 -4.78 19.49
C GLU A 24 -15.79 -5.59 18.99
N ASP A 25 -16.82 -4.93 18.44
CA ASP A 25 -18.00 -5.63 17.92
C ASP A 25 -17.78 -6.24 16.52
N LEU A 26 -16.94 -5.62 15.68
CA LEU A 26 -16.69 -6.12 14.32
C LEU A 26 -15.75 -7.33 14.30
N CYS A 27 -14.85 -7.46 15.28
CA CYS A 27 -13.94 -8.60 15.39
C CYS A 27 -14.67 -9.94 15.67
N GLY A 28 -15.91 -9.91 16.18
CA GLY A 28 -16.71 -11.12 16.40
C GLY A 28 -17.30 -11.73 15.12
N ALA A 29 -17.40 -10.96 14.03
CA ALA A 29 -17.99 -11.41 12.77
C ALA A 29 -16.96 -11.94 11.75
N LEU A 30 -15.67 -11.78 12.01
CA LEU A 30 -14.60 -12.23 11.13
C LEU A 30 -14.33 -13.73 11.35
N THR A 31 -15.02 -14.59 10.61
CA THR A 31 -14.66 -16.00 10.53
C THR A 31 -13.52 -16.16 9.53
N LEU A 32 -12.33 -16.49 10.03
CA LEU A 32 -11.19 -16.88 9.21
C LEU A 32 -11.49 -18.26 8.60
N SER A 33 -11.64 -18.33 7.28
CA SER A 33 -11.62 -19.58 6.53
C SER A 33 -10.18 -19.84 6.08
N ASP A 34 -9.72 -21.10 6.16
CA ASP A 34 -8.33 -21.56 5.94
C ASP A 34 -7.77 -21.39 4.52
N GLU A 35 -8.25 -20.43 3.72
CA GLU A 35 -7.58 -20.00 2.50
C GLU A 35 -6.99 -18.59 2.69
N ASP A 36 -5.67 -18.56 2.79
CA ASP A 36 -4.81 -17.38 2.97
C ASP A 36 -4.99 -16.33 1.85
N GLY A 37 -6.06 -15.56 1.94
CA GLY A 37 -6.30 -14.38 1.11
C GLY A 37 -7.06 -13.36 1.93
N LEU A 38 -6.35 -12.44 2.59
CA LEU A 38 -6.96 -11.28 3.25
C LEU A 38 -7.54 -10.34 2.18
N VAL A 39 -8.74 -10.66 1.69
CA VAL A 39 -9.51 -9.76 0.83
C VAL A 39 -10.19 -8.75 1.74
N CYS A 40 -9.54 -7.60 1.94
CA CYS A 40 -10.19 -6.45 2.54
C CYS A 40 -11.31 -5.98 1.60
N ASN A 41 -12.53 -6.45 1.83
CA ASN A 41 -13.70 -6.00 1.12
C ASN A 41 -14.07 -4.60 1.62
N PHE A 42 -13.63 -3.56 0.90
CA PHE A 42 -14.04 -2.18 1.17
C PHE A 42 -15.55 -2.05 0.90
N SER A 43 -16.37 -2.21 1.94
CA SER A 43 -17.80 -1.86 1.91
C SER A 43 -17.99 -0.34 2.02
N GLY A 44 -17.36 0.41 1.12
CA GLY A 44 -17.77 1.76 0.76
C GLY A 44 -18.37 1.67 -0.63
N VAL A 45 -19.49 2.35 -0.89
CA VAL A 45 -20.07 2.41 -2.24
C VAL A 45 -19.10 3.20 -3.13
N VAL A 46 -18.14 2.49 -3.73
CA VAL A 46 -17.14 3.02 -4.67
C VAL A 46 -17.61 2.62 -6.07
N ASN A 47 -17.68 3.58 -7.01
CA ASN A 47 -18.08 3.25 -8.38
C ASN A 47 -17.06 2.26 -8.97
N ARG A 48 -17.49 1.35 -9.85
CA ARG A 48 -16.61 0.34 -10.46
C ARG A 48 -15.41 0.93 -11.20
N GLU A 49 -15.53 2.19 -11.62
CA GLU A 49 -14.49 2.95 -12.32
C GLU A 49 -13.40 3.42 -11.34
N ASP A 50 -13.78 3.86 -10.14
CA ASP A 50 -12.86 4.34 -9.10
C ASP A 50 -12.05 3.17 -8.48
N LEU A 51 -12.61 1.95 -8.45
CA LEU A 51 -11.90 0.74 -7.98
C LEU A 51 -10.78 0.29 -8.93
N GLN A 52 -10.89 0.58 -10.23
CA GLN A 52 -9.87 0.19 -11.21
C GLN A 52 -8.57 0.97 -11.04
N GLU A 53 -8.58 2.12 -10.38
CA GLU A 53 -7.36 2.88 -10.15
C GLU A 53 -6.60 2.34 -8.93
N VAL A 54 -7.30 1.90 -7.89
CA VAL A 54 -6.70 1.42 -6.63
C VAL A 54 -5.85 0.15 -6.83
N GLN A 55 -6.23 -0.73 -7.75
CA GLN A 55 -5.50 -1.98 -8.07
C GLN A 55 -4.09 -1.76 -8.63
N HIS A 56 -3.77 -0.54 -9.06
CA HIS A 56 -2.44 -0.16 -9.55
C HIS A 56 -1.45 0.20 -8.43
N TYR A 57 -1.92 0.29 -7.18
CA TYR A 57 -1.09 0.70 -6.06
C TYR A 57 -0.62 -0.49 -5.21
N LEU A 58 0.57 -0.37 -4.66
CA LEU A 58 1.04 -1.14 -3.51
C LEU A 58 1.49 -0.19 -2.41
N VAL A 59 1.32 -0.61 -1.17
CA VAL A 59 1.89 0.07 -0.01
C VAL A 59 2.96 -0.84 0.57
N GLY A 60 4.14 -0.28 0.86
CA GLY A 60 5.21 -1.02 1.52
C GLY A 60 5.78 -0.25 2.69
N LYS A 61 6.03 -0.98 3.78
CA LYS A 61 6.68 -0.47 4.99
C LYS A 61 8.05 -1.10 5.16
N VAL A 62 9.08 -0.27 5.29
CA VAL A 62 10.43 -0.73 5.64
C VAL A 62 10.48 -0.98 7.15
N LEU A 63 10.72 -2.23 7.55
CA LEU A 63 10.81 -2.65 8.95
C LEU A 63 12.16 -2.27 9.58
N SER A 64 12.40 -0.97 9.69
CA SER A 64 13.58 -0.38 10.31
C SER A 64 13.19 0.38 11.58
N GLY A 65 13.98 0.24 12.64
CA GLY A 65 13.84 1.04 13.87
C GLY A 65 14.29 2.50 13.74
N LYS A 66 14.73 2.90 12.54
CA LYS A 66 15.15 4.27 12.22
C LYS A 66 14.52 4.71 10.90
N LYS A 67 14.27 6.02 10.77
CA LYS A 67 13.89 6.65 9.52
C LYS A 67 14.90 6.36 8.41
N VAL A 68 14.43 5.81 7.29
CA VAL A 68 15.25 5.57 6.09
C VAL A 68 15.44 6.85 5.29
N ASN A 69 16.57 6.96 4.60
CA ASN A 69 16.78 8.02 3.62
C ASN A 69 15.86 7.77 2.41
N LYS A 70 14.92 8.69 2.18
CA LYS A 70 13.87 8.52 1.16
C LYS A 70 14.45 8.48 -0.25
N GLU A 71 15.40 9.36 -0.56
CA GLU A 71 16.03 9.43 -1.87
C GLU A 71 16.82 8.15 -2.19
N ALA A 72 17.55 7.63 -1.20
CA ALA A 72 18.27 6.37 -1.34
C ALA A 72 17.31 5.18 -1.51
N PHE A 73 16.23 5.15 -0.74
CA PHE A 73 15.18 4.15 -0.87
C PHE A 73 14.55 4.16 -2.27
N CYS A 74 14.06 5.31 -2.72
CA CYS A 74 13.44 5.45 -4.03
C CYS A 74 14.41 5.07 -5.15
N GLY A 75 15.67 5.51 -5.08
CA GLY A 75 16.68 5.15 -6.08
C GLY A 75 16.93 3.65 -6.17
N VAL A 76 17.04 2.97 -5.03
CA VAL A 76 17.23 1.52 -4.98
C VAL A 76 16.01 0.77 -5.53
N ILE A 77 14.80 1.14 -5.11
CA ILE A 77 13.57 0.46 -5.56
C ILE A 77 13.33 0.65 -7.06
N VAL A 78 13.49 1.88 -7.58
CA VAL A 78 13.36 2.16 -9.02
C VAL A 78 14.37 1.34 -9.82
N GLN A 79 15.62 1.25 -9.35
CA GLN A 79 16.64 0.43 -10.00
C GLN A 79 16.30 -1.07 -9.93
N LEU A 80 15.86 -1.55 -8.77
CA LEU A 80 15.56 -2.96 -8.52
C LEU A 80 14.41 -3.46 -9.39
N TRP A 81 13.37 -2.65 -9.57
CA TRP A 81 12.18 -3.01 -10.36
C TRP A 81 12.24 -2.56 -11.82
N SER A 82 13.31 -1.87 -12.25
CA SER A 82 13.49 -1.37 -13.63
C SER A 82 13.37 -2.45 -14.71
N SER A 83 13.70 -3.70 -14.40
CA SER A 83 13.56 -4.85 -15.32
C SER A 83 12.14 -5.41 -15.42
N ILE A 84 11.28 -5.08 -14.45
CA ILE A 84 9.87 -5.48 -14.40
C ILE A 84 9.03 -4.39 -15.08
N GLY A 85 9.18 -3.15 -14.63
CA GLY A 85 8.40 -2.03 -15.14
C GLY A 85 8.77 -0.69 -14.51
N GLN A 86 8.08 0.35 -14.95
CA GLN A 86 8.19 1.67 -14.33
C GLN A 86 7.30 1.74 -13.09
N VAL A 87 7.82 2.40 -12.05
CA VAL A 87 7.13 2.62 -10.78
C VAL A 87 7.28 4.07 -10.36
N GLU A 88 6.20 4.66 -9.89
CA GLU A 88 6.21 5.96 -9.23
C GLU A 88 6.12 5.74 -7.72
N ILE A 89 6.89 6.48 -6.93
CA ILE A 89 7.02 6.25 -5.49
C ILE A 89 6.75 7.53 -4.72
N GLU A 90 5.85 7.44 -3.75
CA GLU A 90 5.54 8.53 -2.81
C GLU A 90 5.71 8.05 -1.36
N SER A 91 6.18 8.93 -0.48
CA SER A 91 6.25 8.65 0.95
C SER A 91 5.05 9.25 1.66
N VAL A 92 4.28 8.39 2.33
CA VAL A 92 3.06 8.79 3.04
C VAL A 92 3.25 8.86 4.55
N ASP A 93 4.25 8.15 5.09
CA ASP A 93 4.61 8.19 6.51
C ASP A 93 6.10 7.81 6.72
N GLU A 94 6.57 7.74 7.97
CA GLU A 94 7.88 7.23 8.35
C GLU A 94 8.05 5.78 7.92
N ASN A 95 8.97 5.57 6.97
CA ASN A 95 9.28 4.27 6.38
C ASN A 95 8.10 3.63 5.63
N VAL A 96 7.01 4.35 5.36
CA VAL A 96 5.87 3.87 4.56
C VAL A 96 5.83 4.60 3.22
N PHE A 97 5.74 3.80 2.16
CA PHE A 97 5.77 4.26 0.79
C PHE A 97 4.62 3.66 -0.01
N VAL A 98 4.09 4.45 -0.93
CA VAL A 98 3.11 4.03 -1.92
C VAL A 98 3.83 3.91 -3.26
N PHE A 99 3.58 2.80 -3.94
CA PHE A 99 4.11 2.49 -5.25
C PHE A 99 2.95 2.46 -6.25
N TYR A 100 3.03 3.28 -7.29
CA TYR A 100 2.07 3.26 -8.38
C TYR A 100 2.66 2.58 -9.60
N PHE A 101 1.91 1.66 -10.18
CA PHE A 101 2.28 0.92 -11.38
C PHE A 101 1.28 1.20 -12.50
N ARG A 102 1.76 1.65 -13.64
CA ARG A 102 0.88 1.87 -14.80
C ARG A 102 0.25 0.59 -15.34
N ARG A 103 0.93 -0.55 -15.19
CA ARG A 103 0.48 -1.87 -15.62
C ARG A 103 0.25 -2.77 -14.41
N LEU A 104 -0.90 -3.43 -14.36
CA LEU A 104 -1.22 -4.36 -13.27
C LEU A 104 -0.28 -5.56 -13.28
N GLU A 105 0.15 -6.00 -14.46
CA GLU A 105 1.07 -7.13 -14.59
C GLU A 105 2.42 -6.83 -13.92
N ASP A 106 2.90 -5.58 -14.01
CA ASP A 106 4.14 -5.16 -13.35
C ASP A 106 3.98 -5.18 -11.83
N ARG A 107 2.84 -4.69 -11.34
CA ARG A 107 2.47 -4.72 -9.92
C ARG A 107 2.43 -6.16 -9.39
N ASP A 108 1.75 -7.05 -10.10
CA ASP A 108 1.62 -8.47 -9.74
C ASP A 108 2.98 -9.19 -9.78
N LEU A 109 3.83 -8.88 -10.76
CA LEU A 109 5.18 -9.42 -10.83
C LEU A 109 6.07 -8.94 -9.68
N VAL A 110 5.98 -7.66 -9.31
CA VAL A 110 6.69 -7.13 -8.14
C VAL A 110 6.21 -7.82 -6.87
N TRP A 111 4.89 -7.98 -6.71
CA TRP A 111 4.31 -8.69 -5.56
C TRP A 111 4.78 -10.14 -5.47
N ALA A 112 4.72 -10.89 -6.57
CA ALA A 112 5.06 -12.31 -6.61
C ALA A 112 6.56 -12.62 -6.47
N ARG A 113 7.45 -11.67 -6.82
CA ARG A 113 8.91 -11.85 -6.76
C ARG A 113 9.52 -11.52 -5.39
N GLY A 114 8.72 -11.02 -4.44
CA GLY A 114 9.16 -10.75 -3.08
C GLY A 114 9.54 -12.01 -2.29
N PRO A 115 10.09 -11.86 -1.07
CA PRO A 115 10.18 -10.64 -0.27
C PRO A 115 11.28 -9.66 -0.73
N TRP A 116 11.02 -8.36 -0.58
CA TRP A 116 11.97 -7.30 -0.92
C TRP A 116 12.69 -6.78 0.33
N ASN A 117 13.92 -6.30 0.16
CA ASN A 117 14.71 -5.73 1.24
C ASN A 117 15.32 -4.38 0.85
N PHE A 118 15.50 -3.52 1.84
CA PHE A 118 16.26 -2.28 1.74
C PHE A 118 17.19 -2.16 2.94
N ASP A 119 18.49 -2.05 2.68
CA ASP A 119 19.55 -1.99 3.72
C ASP A 119 19.36 -3.06 4.82
N ARG A 120 19.16 -4.32 4.40
CA ARG A 120 18.92 -5.50 5.28
C ARG A 120 17.62 -5.46 6.10
N ASN A 121 16.76 -4.45 5.89
CA ASN A 121 15.42 -4.41 6.46
C ASN A 121 14.41 -4.95 5.46
N LEU A 122 13.43 -5.71 5.94
CA LEU A 122 12.35 -6.25 5.13
C LEU A 122 11.38 -5.13 4.72
N ILE A 123 10.81 -5.24 3.52
CA ILE A 123 9.68 -4.43 3.06
C ILE A 123 8.44 -5.32 3.11
N VAL A 124 7.41 -4.89 3.85
CA VAL A 124 6.12 -5.59 4.00
C VAL A 124 4.94 -4.77 3.51
#